data_AF-A0A7C9JL06-F1
#
_entry.id   AF-A0A7C9JL06-F1
#
_cell.length_a   1.000
_cell.length_b   1.000
_cell.length_c   1.000
_cell.angle_alpha   90.00
_cell.angle_beta   90.00
_cell.angle_gamma   90.00
#
_symmetry.space_group_name_H-M   'P 1'
#
loop_
_entity.id
_entity.type
_entity.pdbx_description
1 polymer ?
#
loop_
_entity_poly.entity_id
_entity_poly.type
_entity_poly.pdbx_seq_one_letter_code
_entity_poly.pdbx_strand_id
1 'polypeptide(L)'
;MFIRILFILLCFILIAYPTFSQNLVDLNTASKEELEKLPGIGQATAQKIIELREKKGGFKRVEDLLEVPGIGQKKLEAIKPYVKVEGMASPSGYSNSTLQSQLTSNPSTKPIYKYIDEHGVVHFTQFPETVPSKYRKTLKQVN
;
A
#
# COMPACT_ATOMS: atom_id res chain seq x y z
N MET A 1 -23.65 -53.07 1.15
CA MET A 1 -24.37 -52.00 1.88
C MET A 1 -23.43 -51.03 2.61
N PHE A 2 -22.28 -51.48 3.14
CA PHE A 2 -21.30 -50.64 3.85
C PHE A 2 -20.56 -49.57 3.01
N ILE A 3 -20.29 -49.82 1.73
CA ILE A 3 -19.59 -48.88 0.83
C ILE A 3 -20.43 -47.63 0.47
N ARG A 4 -21.75 -47.67 0.67
CA ARG A 4 -22.65 -46.53 0.41
C ARG A 4 -22.71 -45.52 1.57
N ILE A 5 -22.35 -45.94 2.79
CA ILE A 5 -22.31 -45.08 3.98
C ILE A 5 -20.96 -44.34 4.07
N LEU A 6 -19.88 -44.97 3.59
CA LEU A 6 -18.54 -44.37 3.50
C LEU A 6 -18.49 -43.17 2.53
N PHE A 7 -19.41 -43.11 1.55
CA PHE A 7 -19.50 -42.01 0.58
C PHE A 7 -20.34 -40.81 1.09
N ILE A 8 -21.23 -41.03 2.07
CA ILE A 8 -22.06 -39.98 2.68
C ILE A 8 -21.30 -39.27 3.81
N LEU A 9 -20.40 -39.97 4.51
CA LEU A 9 -19.48 -39.37 5.49
C LEU A 9 -18.29 -38.62 4.83
N LEU A 10 -18.03 -38.85 3.55
CA LEU A 10 -17.06 -38.08 2.76
C LEU A 10 -17.60 -36.70 2.31
N CYS A 11 -18.90 -36.44 2.44
CA CYS A 11 -19.55 -35.25 1.90
C CYS A 11 -20.00 -34.21 2.96
N PHE A 12 -19.71 -34.44 4.25
CA PHE A 12 -20.04 -33.48 5.32
C PHE A 12 -18.83 -32.75 5.92
N ILE A 13 -17.60 -33.04 5.46
CA ILE A 13 -16.39 -32.29 5.86
C ILE A 13 -15.98 -31.26 4.78
N LEU A 14 -16.77 -31.11 3.71
CA LEU A 14 -16.44 -30.24 2.57
C LEU A 14 -17.23 -28.93 2.51
N ILE A 15 -18.09 -28.65 3.50
CA ILE A 15 -18.89 -27.42 3.55
C ILE A 15 -18.26 -26.49 4.59
N ALA A 16 -17.66 -25.41 4.11
CA ALA A 16 -17.11 -24.30 4.88
C ALA A 16 -15.75 -24.54 5.56
N TYR A 17 -14.73 -24.92 4.77
CA TYR A 17 -13.45 -24.28 5.04
C TYR A 17 -13.59 -22.83 4.58
N PRO A 18 -13.67 -21.82 5.46
CA PRO A 18 -13.51 -20.46 5.02
C PRO A 18 -12.18 -20.43 4.29
N THR A 19 -12.19 -20.06 3.01
CA THR A 19 -10.96 -19.72 2.31
C THR A 19 -10.36 -18.57 3.10
N PHE A 20 -9.37 -18.86 3.94
CA PHE A 20 -8.61 -17.83 4.64
C PHE A 20 -7.78 -17.15 3.56
N SER A 21 -8.41 -16.25 2.82
CA SER A 21 -7.68 -15.19 2.15
C SER A 21 -6.90 -14.50 3.27
N GLN A 22 -5.58 -14.70 3.27
CA GLN A 22 -4.62 -13.99 4.12
C GLN A 22 -4.67 -12.50 3.73
N ASN A 23 -5.78 -11.84 4.03
CA ASN A 23 -5.90 -10.40 3.95
C ASN A 23 -5.27 -9.89 5.24
N LEU A 24 -4.12 -9.24 5.09
CA LEU A 24 -3.39 -8.65 6.21
C LEU A 24 -4.33 -7.70 6.96
N VAL A 25 -4.40 -7.84 8.28
CA VAL A 25 -5.23 -7.01 9.14
C VAL A 25 -4.61 -5.61 9.20
N ASP A 26 -5.31 -4.59 8.72
CA ASP A 26 -4.82 -3.21 8.79
C ASP A 26 -5.04 -2.63 10.18
N LEU A 27 -3.97 -2.28 10.88
CA LEU A 27 -4.04 -1.77 12.26
C LEU A 27 -4.86 -0.48 12.39
N ASN A 28 -4.99 0.30 11.30
CA ASN A 28 -5.72 1.55 11.31
C ASN A 28 -7.22 1.38 11.09
N THR A 29 -7.65 0.33 10.38
CA THR A 29 -9.06 0.14 10.01
C THR A 29 -9.69 -1.10 10.62
N ALA A 30 -8.88 -2.02 11.16
CA ALA A 30 -9.35 -3.27 11.72
C ALA A 30 -10.39 -3.07 12.82
N SER A 31 -11.40 -3.94 12.79
CA SER A 31 -12.35 -4.10 13.88
C SER A 31 -11.71 -4.82 15.07
N LYS A 32 -12.38 -4.76 16.22
CA LYS A 32 -11.94 -5.47 17.41
C LYS A 32 -11.86 -6.97 17.16
N GLU A 33 -12.86 -7.53 16.49
CA GLU A 33 -12.97 -8.95 16.17
C GLU A 33 -11.87 -9.40 15.19
N GLU A 34 -11.40 -8.51 14.30
CA GLU A 34 -10.28 -8.78 13.40
C GLU A 34 -8.94 -8.79 14.14
N LEU A 35 -8.75 -7.87 15.08
CA LEU A 35 -7.56 -7.83 15.93
C LEU A 35 -7.48 -9.05 16.86
N GLU A 36 -8.62 -9.54 17.38
CA GLU A 36 -8.69 -10.75 18.21
C GLU A 36 -8.33 -12.04 17.47
N LYS A 37 -8.39 -12.05 16.13
CA LYS A 37 -7.94 -13.20 15.32
C LYS A 37 -6.41 -13.31 15.23
N LEU A 38 -5.69 -12.27 15.66
CA LEU A 38 -4.22 -12.26 15.62
C LEU A 38 -3.63 -13.13 16.73
N PRO A 39 -2.54 -13.86 16.45
CA PRO A 39 -1.94 -14.76 17.42
C PRO A 39 -1.47 -14.00 18.67
N GLY A 40 -1.99 -14.38 19.85
CA GLY A 40 -1.61 -13.77 21.13
C GLY A 40 -2.26 -12.42 21.42
N ILE A 41 -3.25 -12.00 20.64
CA ILE A 41 -4.10 -10.83 20.89
C ILE A 41 -5.46 -11.32 21.38
N GLY A 42 -5.79 -11.00 22.64
CA GLY A 42 -7.12 -11.24 23.20
C GLY A 42 -7.93 -9.96 23.31
N GLN A 43 -9.18 -10.08 23.75
CA GLN A 43 -10.15 -8.97 23.88
C GLN A 43 -9.59 -7.71 24.55
N ALA A 44 -8.85 -7.88 25.66
CA ALA A 44 -8.26 -6.77 26.40
C ALA A 44 -7.11 -6.09 25.62
N THR A 45 -6.32 -6.84 24.86
CA THR A 45 -5.25 -6.27 24.04
C THR A 45 -5.80 -5.60 22.79
N ALA A 46 -6.78 -6.22 22.13
CA ALA A 46 -7.48 -5.63 20.98
C ALA A 46 -8.10 -4.27 21.33
N GLN A 47 -8.75 -4.17 22.50
CA GLN A 47 -9.31 -2.92 22.99
C GLN A 47 -8.24 -1.83 23.15
N LYS A 48 -7.09 -2.16 23.76
CA LYS A 48 -5.98 -1.23 23.94
C LYS A 48 -5.35 -0.77 22.62
N ILE A 49 -5.33 -1.62 21.60
CA ILE A 49 -4.87 -1.25 20.25
C ILE A 49 -5.78 -0.15 19.69
N ILE A 50 -7.11 -0.31 19.81
CA ILE A 50 -8.09 0.67 19.33
C ILE A 50 -7.98 1.98 20.11
N GLU A 51 -7.86 1.92 21.44
CA GLU A 51 -7.67 3.12 22.28
C GLU A 51 -6.38 3.87 21.92
N LEU A 52 -5.28 3.14 21.70
CA LEU A 52 -4.02 3.76 21.30
C LEU A 52 -4.10 4.35 19.90
N ARG A 53 -4.80 3.69 18.96
CA ARG A 53 -5.08 4.19 17.62
C ARG A 53 -5.80 5.54 17.68
N GLU A 54 -6.86 5.64 18.49
CA GLU A 54 -7.63 6.87 18.65
C GLU A 54 -6.80 7.98 19.31
N LYS A 55 -6.03 7.64 20.34
CA LYS A 55 -5.17 8.60 21.07
C LYS A 55 -4.02 9.13 20.22
N LYS A 56 -3.39 8.28 19.41
CA LYS A 56 -2.21 8.62 18.59
C LYS A 56 -2.60 9.20 17.21
N GLY A 57 -3.87 9.07 16.82
CA GLY A 57 -4.34 9.43 15.48
C GLY A 57 -3.93 8.40 14.41
N GLY A 58 -3.76 7.13 14.81
CA GLY A 58 -3.36 6.04 13.94
C GLY A 58 -1.93 5.53 14.18
N PHE A 59 -1.66 4.33 13.67
CA PHE A 59 -0.36 3.72 13.58
C PHE A 59 0.32 4.14 12.28
N LYS A 60 1.62 4.47 12.35
CA LYS A 60 2.45 4.78 11.16
C LYS A 60 3.25 3.58 10.71
N ARG A 61 3.60 2.70 11.65
CA ARG A 61 4.40 1.50 11.43
C ARG A 61 3.89 0.36 12.30
N VAL A 62 4.15 -0.88 11.89
CA VAL A 62 3.79 -2.07 12.70
C VAL A 62 4.51 -2.05 14.05
N GLU A 63 5.74 -1.53 14.11
CA GLU A 63 6.52 -1.42 15.34
C GLU A 63 5.88 -0.53 16.42
N ASP A 64 4.98 0.38 16.04
CA ASP A 64 4.24 1.24 16.97
C ASP A 64 3.34 0.42 17.92
N LEU A 65 3.05 -0.86 17.59
CA LEU A 65 2.34 -1.76 18.49
C LEU A 65 3.10 -2.07 19.79
N LEU A 66 4.41 -1.82 19.86
CA LEU A 66 5.18 -1.97 21.11
C LEU A 66 4.77 -0.97 22.19
N GLU A 67 4.12 0.13 21.80
CA GLU A 67 3.56 1.10 22.75
C GLU A 67 2.25 0.61 23.38
N VAL A 68 1.64 -0.46 22.84
CA VAL A 68 0.39 -1.03 23.37
C VAL A 68 0.69 -1.86 24.62
N PRO A 69 0.10 -1.55 25.79
CA PRO A 69 0.34 -2.29 27.01
C PRO A 69 -0.07 -3.77 26.88
N GLY A 70 0.92 -4.67 26.95
CA GLY A 70 0.74 -6.12 26.83
C GLY A 70 1.15 -6.70 25.47
N ILE A 71 1.66 -5.88 24.55
CA ILE A 71 2.39 -6.30 23.35
C ILE A 71 3.88 -6.06 23.59
N GLY A 72 4.64 -7.14 23.70
CA GLY A 72 6.10 -7.09 23.74
C GLY A 72 6.70 -7.62 22.45
N GLN A 73 8.03 -7.58 22.34
CA GLN A 73 8.78 -8.00 21.14
C GLN A 73 8.34 -9.37 20.59
N LYS A 74 8.22 -10.37 21.47
CA LYS A 74 7.81 -11.73 21.09
C LYS A 74 6.42 -11.77 20.44
N LYS A 75 5.48 -10.98 20.96
CA LYS A 75 4.12 -10.90 20.38
C LYS A 75 4.13 -10.12 19.08
N LEU A 76 4.89 -9.03 19.03
CA LEU A 76 5.07 -8.26 17.80
C LEU A 76 5.58 -9.15 16.66
N GLU A 77 6.61 -9.95 16.91
CA GLU A 77 7.18 -10.85 15.89
C GLU A 77 6.16 -11.89 15.41
N ALA A 78 5.30 -12.39 16.31
CA ALA A 78 4.25 -13.35 15.96
C ALA A 78 3.11 -12.71 15.13
N ILE A 79 2.76 -11.45 15.38
CA ILE A 79 1.68 -10.75 14.66
C ILE A 79 2.14 -10.04 13.39
N LYS A 80 3.42 -9.64 13.31
CA LYS A 80 4.00 -8.90 12.18
C LYS A 80 3.67 -9.48 10.79
N PRO A 81 3.66 -10.80 10.54
CA PRO A 81 3.31 -11.33 9.22
C PRO A 81 1.82 -11.26 8.89
N TYR A 82 0.94 -10.97 9.86
CA TYR A 82 -0.52 -10.95 9.70
C TYR A 82 -1.10 -9.54 9.69
N VAL A 83 -0.29 -8.52 9.95
CA VAL A 83 -0.74 -7.14 10.08
C VAL A 83 -0.07 -6.24 9.05
N LYS A 84 -0.79 -5.21 8.64
CA LYS A 84 -0.25 -4.12 7.82
C LYS A 84 -0.63 -2.78 8.43
N VAL A 85 0.06 -1.74 8.02
CA VAL A 85 -0.35 -0.36 8.26
C VAL A 85 -0.53 0.24 6.89
N GLU A 86 -1.77 0.38 6.46
CA GLU A 86 -2.06 1.08 5.21
C GLU A 86 -2.02 2.58 5.48
N GLY A 87 -0.80 3.14 5.43
CA GLY A 87 -0.65 4.57 5.31
C GLY A 87 -1.24 5.00 3.97
N MET A 88 -1.90 6.15 3.91
CA MET A 88 -2.34 6.81 2.67
C MET A 88 -1.20 7.13 1.66
N ALA A 89 -0.03 6.49 1.79
CA ALA A 89 1.14 6.61 0.93
C ALA A 89 1.67 5.25 0.43
N SER A 90 0.91 4.15 0.56
CA SER A 90 1.26 2.91 -0.12
C SER A 90 0.08 2.36 -0.92
N PRO A 91 -0.02 2.71 -2.21
CA PRO A 91 -0.86 1.99 -3.15
C PRO A 91 -0.26 0.58 -3.28
N SER A 92 -0.64 -0.33 -2.38
CA SER A 92 -0.37 -1.77 -2.52
C SER A 92 -1.17 -2.40 -3.67
N GLY A 93 -1.90 -1.57 -4.43
CA GLY A 93 -2.44 -1.81 -5.76
C GLY A 93 -1.70 -1.08 -6.88
N TYR A 94 -0.37 -0.99 -6.86
CA TYR A 94 0.40 -0.88 -8.11
C TYR A 94 0.32 -2.23 -8.86
N SER A 95 -0.90 -2.57 -9.32
CA SER A 95 -1.08 -3.45 -10.45
C SER A 95 -0.34 -2.81 -11.61
N ASN A 96 0.62 -3.53 -12.17
CA ASN A 96 1.41 -3.12 -13.33
C ASN A 96 0.52 -2.77 -14.56
N SER A 97 -0.78 -3.09 -14.52
CA SER A 97 -1.78 -2.75 -15.54
C SER A 97 -2.24 -1.28 -15.50
N THR A 98 -2.20 -0.60 -14.35
CA THR A 98 -2.56 0.83 -14.27
C THR A 98 -1.37 1.73 -14.63
N LEU A 99 -0.14 1.24 -14.40
CA LEU A 99 1.06 1.87 -14.94
C LEU A 99 1.07 1.85 -16.47
N GLN A 100 0.58 0.79 -17.13
CA GLN A 100 0.50 0.77 -18.59
C GLN A 100 -0.56 1.72 -19.16
N SER A 101 -1.72 1.87 -18.52
CA SER A 101 -2.77 2.79 -19.01
C SER A 101 -2.50 4.26 -18.66
N GLN A 102 -1.74 4.54 -17.60
CA GLN A 102 -1.23 5.88 -17.28
C GLN A 102 0.06 6.22 -18.04
N LEU A 103 0.87 5.26 -18.50
CA LEU A 103 2.00 5.53 -19.41
C LEU A 103 1.53 5.93 -20.83
N THR A 104 0.28 5.66 -21.21
CA THR A 104 -0.29 6.12 -22.50
C THR A 104 -1.16 7.38 -22.37
N SER A 105 -1.28 7.98 -21.18
CA SER A 105 -2.09 9.20 -20.97
C SER A 105 -1.46 10.22 -20.01
N ASN A 106 -0.20 10.03 -19.60
CA ASN A 106 0.51 10.98 -18.76
C ASN A 106 1.11 12.14 -19.59
N PRO A 107 0.74 13.41 -19.36
CA PRO A 107 1.42 14.56 -19.95
C PRO A 107 2.84 14.81 -19.39
N SER A 108 3.45 13.86 -18.67
CA SER A 108 4.76 14.04 -18.00
C SER A 108 5.98 13.55 -18.78
N THR A 109 5.86 13.19 -20.07
CA THR A 109 6.97 13.42 -20.99
C THR A 109 6.80 14.79 -21.62
N LYS A 110 6.82 15.85 -20.80
CA LYS A 110 6.95 17.20 -21.37
C LYS A 110 8.26 17.21 -22.17
N PRO A 111 8.22 17.49 -23.48
CA PRO A 111 9.42 17.50 -24.29
C PRO A 111 10.42 18.49 -23.69
N ILE A 112 11.66 18.04 -23.52
CA ILE A 112 12.74 18.94 -23.14
C ILE A 112 13.04 19.80 -24.36
N TYR A 113 13.07 21.11 -24.19
CA TYR A 113 13.51 22.04 -25.22
C TYR A 113 14.91 22.51 -24.91
N LYS A 114 15.68 22.83 -25.95
CA LYS A 114 16.95 23.53 -25.86
C LYS A 114 16.92 24.83 -26.66
N TYR A 115 17.60 25.86 -26.18
CA TYR A 115 17.84 27.11 -26.91
C TYR A 115 19.29 27.58 -26.68
N ILE A 116 19.79 28.43 -27.56
CA ILE A 116 21.14 28.99 -27.49
C ILE A 116 21.02 30.49 -27.19
N ASP A 117 21.83 30.99 -26.25
CA ASP A 117 21.89 32.41 -25.91
C ASP A 117 22.95 33.20 -26.73
N GLU A 118 23.08 34.51 -26.48
CA GLU A 118 24.04 35.39 -27.18
C GLU A 118 25.50 34.96 -27.01
N HIS A 119 25.82 34.21 -25.95
CA HIS A 119 27.17 33.74 -25.64
C HIS A 119 27.43 32.33 -26.20
N GLY A 120 26.47 31.75 -26.93
CA GLY A 120 26.56 30.41 -27.48
C GLY A 120 26.28 29.29 -26.47
N VAL A 121 25.76 29.61 -25.27
CA VAL A 121 25.46 28.61 -24.23
C VAL A 121 24.14 27.91 -24.53
N VAL A 122 24.13 26.59 -24.43
CA VAL A 122 22.92 25.76 -24.60
C VAL A 122 22.17 25.67 -23.27
N HIS A 123 20.92 26.15 -23.25
CA HIS A 123 20.02 26.08 -22.11
C HIS A 123 18.95 25.01 -22.35
N PHE A 124 18.59 24.26 -21.31
CA PHE A 124 17.52 23.24 -21.36
C PHE A 124 16.33 23.66 -20.50
N THR A 125 15.10 23.46 -20.99
CA THR A 125 13.86 23.83 -20.28
C THR A 125 12.72 22.87 -20.61
N GLN A 126 11.81 22.67 -19.66
CA GLN A 126 10.53 21.98 -19.86
C GLN A 126 9.37 22.96 -20.13
N PHE A 127 9.66 24.27 -20.10
CA PHE A 127 8.70 25.37 -20.18
C PHE A 127 9.10 26.31 -21.34
N PRO A 128 8.77 26.00 -22.61
CA PRO A 128 9.14 26.82 -23.77
C PRO A 128 8.54 28.23 -23.74
N GLU A 129 7.47 28.45 -22.98
CA GLU A 129 6.81 29.74 -22.79
C GLU A 129 7.64 30.73 -21.98
N THR A 130 8.52 30.25 -21.07
CA THR A 130 9.36 31.09 -20.21
C THR A 130 10.65 31.55 -20.90
N VAL A 131 10.92 31.06 -22.11
CA VAL A 131 12.10 31.43 -22.89
C VAL A 131 11.99 32.88 -23.37
N PRO A 132 13.00 33.75 -23.10
CA PRO A 132 13.01 35.12 -23.58
C PRO A 132 12.77 35.21 -25.10
N SER A 133 11.93 36.15 -25.54
CA SER A 133 11.50 36.28 -26.94
C SER A 133 12.66 36.32 -27.95
N LYS A 134 13.81 36.88 -27.56
CA LYS A 134 15.04 36.91 -28.37
C LYS A 134 15.59 35.53 -28.72
N TYR A 135 15.43 34.53 -27.86
CA TYR A 135 15.95 33.17 -28.05
C TYR A 135 14.89 32.17 -28.56
N ARG A 136 13.62 32.58 -28.64
CA ARG A 136 12.54 31.70 -29.09
C ARG A 136 12.76 31.13 -30.50
N LYS A 137 13.52 31.83 -31.37
CA LYS A 137 13.88 31.36 -32.72
C LYS A 137 14.87 30.19 -32.73
N THR A 138 15.65 30.02 -31.66
CA THR A 138 16.65 28.94 -31.53
C THR A 138 16.11 27.74 -30.76
N LEU A 139 14.86 27.82 -30.28
CA LEU A 139 14.19 26.79 -29.51
C LEU A 139 13.97 25.52 -30.35
N LYS A 140 14.47 24.40 -29.86
CA LYS A 140 14.30 23.08 -30.49
C LYS A 140 13.95 22.04 -29.44
N GLN A 141 13.01 21.16 -29.77
CA GLN A 141 12.72 19.98 -28.96
C GLN A 141 13.91 19.01 -29.01
N VAL A 142 14.27 18.47 -27.85
CA VAL A 142 15.24 17.40 -27.68
C VAL A 142 14.44 16.10 -27.74
N ASN A 143 14.76 15.27 -28.72
CA ASN A 143 14.22 13.92 -28.86
C ASN A 143 14.99 12.94 -27.97
#